data_AF-A0A8X7NN63-F1
#
_entry.id   AF-A0A8X7NN63-F1
#
_cell.length_a   1.000
_cell.length_b   1.000
_cell.length_c   1.000
_cell.angle_alpha   90.00
_cell.angle_beta   90.00
_cell.angle_gamma   90.00
#
_symmetry.space_group_name_H-M   'P 1'
#
loop_
_entity.id
_entity.type
_entity.pdbx_description
1 polymer ?
#
loop_
_entity_poly.entity_id
_entity_poly.type
_entity_poly.pdbx_seq_one_letter_code
_entity_poly.pdbx_strand_id
1 'polypeptide(L)'
;MADLHRILTPLSLERYSSWPKVIDPYTYEFVGPGESDYEIIIQTMKEDGTVTDSIRLNTTVHADDWLNKVVAQLNSEDAGNENVTCESNVGDK
;
A
#
# COMPACT_ATOMS: atom_id res chain seq x y z
N MET A 1 5.21 3.38 2.32
CA MET A 1 5.32 4.65 1.57
C MET A 1 6.68 4.90 0.92
N ALA A 2 7.82 4.50 1.51
CA ALA A 2 9.14 4.69 0.88
C ALA A 2 9.27 3.99 -0.48
N ASP A 3 8.69 2.79 -0.64
CA ASP A 3 8.73 2.05 -1.92
C ASP A 3 7.88 2.67 -3.01
N LEU A 4 6.78 3.35 -2.65
CA LEU A 4 5.96 4.10 -3.60
C LEU A 4 6.78 5.23 -4.24
N HIS A 5 7.50 6.02 -3.44
CA HIS A 5 8.31 7.13 -3.97
C HIS A 5 9.41 6.67 -4.94
N ARG A 6 9.91 5.44 -4.78
CA ARG A 6 10.98 4.89 -5.63
C ARG A 6 10.51 4.51 -7.02
N ILE A 7 9.22 4.21 -7.17
CA ILE A 7 8.66 3.82 -8.47
C ILE A 7 8.06 4.98 -9.24
N LEU A 8 7.74 6.10 -8.59
CA LEU A 8 7.14 7.26 -9.26
C LEU A 8 8.13 7.97 -10.18
N THR A 9 7.63 8.50 -11.29
CA THR A 9 8.40 9.49 -12.07
C THR A 9 8.63 10.75 -11.23
N PRO A 10 9.66 11.57 -11.51
CA PRO A 10 9.90 12.81 -10.77
C PRO A 10 8.68 13.74 -10.71
N LEU A 11 7.96 13.88 -11.84
CA LEU A 11 6.75 14.69 -11.90
C LEU A 11 5.62 14.11 -11.03
N SER A 12 5.43 12.79 -11.08
CA SER A 12 4.41 12.13 -10.25
C SER A 12 4.76 12.19 -8.76
N LEU A 13 6.04 12.10 -8.40
CA LEU A 13 6.49 12.26 -7.03
C LEU A 13 6.20 13.68 -6.49
N GLU A 14 6.46 14.71 -7.30
CA GLU A 14 6.14 16.09 -6.96
C GLU A 14 4.63 16.29 -6.77
N ARG A 15 3.82 15.75 -7.69
CA ARG A 15 2.35 15.79 -7.60
C ARG A 15 1.85 15.08 -6.34
N TYR A 16 2.35 13.89 -6.06
CA TYR A 16 1.98 13.14 -4.86
C TYR A 16 2.36 13.87 -3.57
N SER A 17 3.56 14.46 -3.53
CA SER A 17 4.03 15.22 -2.37
C SER A 17 3.23 16.50 -2.13
N SER A 18 2.63 17.06 -3.20
CA SER A 18 1.80 18.26 -3.15
C SER A 18 0.30 17.95 -3.01
N TRP A 19 -0.08 16.67 -3.07
CA TRP A 19 -1.47 16.26 -2.97
C TRP A 19 -1.97 16.48 -1.54
N PRO A 20 -3.04 17.27 -1.33
CA PRO A 20 -3.50 17.61 0.01
C PRO A 20 -3.96 16.35 0.75
N LYS A 21 -3.33 16.08 1.89
CA LYS A 21 -3.77 15.00 2.76
C LYS A 21 -5.13 15.34 3.34
N VAL A 22 -6.10 14.46 3.10
CA VAL A 22 -7.40 14.53 3.76
C VAL A 22 -7.22 14.17 5.23
N ILE A 23 -7.47 15.13 6.13
CA ILE A 23 -7.41 14.94 7.58
C ILE A 23 -8.81 14.53 8.09
N ASP A 24 -9.35 13.44 7.54
CA ASP A 24 -10.61 12.85 7.99
C ASP A 24 -10.32 11.44 8.55
N PRO A 25 -10.55 11.20 9.87
CA PRO A 25 -10.26 9.91 10.49
C PRO A 25 -11.14 8.77 9.98
N TYR A 26 -12.21 9.06 9.25
CA TYR A 26 -13.11 8.07 8.64
C TYR A 26 -12.76 7.77 7.18
N THR A 27 -11.56 8.16 6.75
CA THR A 27 -11.07 7.88 5.39
C THR A 27 -9.79 7.04 5.41
N TYR A 28 -9.61 6.24 4.36
CA TYR A 28 -8.41 5.46 4.10
C TYR A 28 -7.93 5.66 2.66
N GLU A 29 -6.65 5.36 2.41
CA GLU A 29 -6.07 5.40 1.08
C GLU A 29 -6.12 4.00 0.44
N PHE A 30 -6.70 3.94 -0.75
CA PHE A 30 -6.65 2.78 -1.64
C PHE A 30 -5.64 3.04 -2.75
N VAL A 31 -4.76 2.07 -3.02
CA VAL A 31 -3.78 2.13 -4.11
C VAL A 31 -4.08 0.99 -5.08
N GLY A 32 -4.22 1.31 -6.37
CA GLY A 32 -4.53 0.33 -7.41
C GLY A 32 -3.94 0.68 -8.77
N PRO A 33 -4.11 -0.19 -9.78
CA PRO A 33 -3.66 0.07 -11.13
C PRO A 33 -4.43 1.24 -11.75
N GLY A 34 -3.73 2.04 -12.55
CA GLY A 34 -4.31 3.15 -13.33
C GLY A 34 -4.85 2.70 -14.68
N GLU A 35 -4.97 3.65 -15.61
CA GLU A 35 -5.47 3.39 -16.97
C GLU A 35 -4.38 2.82 -17.90
N SER A 36 -3.12 2.78 -17.45
CA SER A 36 -2.00 2.23 -18.21
C SER A 36 -1.11 1.32 -17.36
N ASP A 37 -0.36 0.46 -18.05
CA ASP A 37 0.66 -0.43 -17.49
C ASP A 37 1.67 0.26 -16.55
N TYR A 38 1.90 1.57 -16.73
CA TYR A 38 2.86 2.37 -15.96
C TYR A 38 2.16 3.50 -15.21
N GLU A 39 0.95 3.26 -14.74
CA GLU A 39 0.18 4.19 -13.93
C GLU A 39 -0.45 3.49 -12.74
N ILE A 40 -0.47 4.18 -11.61
CA ILE A 40 -1.26 3.82 -10.44
C ILE A 40 -2.27 4.92 -10.15
N ILE A 41 -3.37 4.54 -9.52
CA ILE A 41 -4.33 5.46 -8.92
C ILE A 41 -4.28 5.32 -7.40
N ILE A 42 -4.28 6.46 -6.71
CA ILE A 42 -4.47 6.53 -5.27
C ILE A 42 -5.80 7.24 -5.03
N GLN A 43 -6.67 6.63 -4.24
CA GLN A 43 -8.00 7.14 -3.92
C GLN A 43 -8.14 7.28 -2.42
N THR A 44 -8.65 8.41 -1.95
CA THR A 44 -9.14 8.55 -0.58
C THR A 44 -10.58 8.09 -0.55
N MET A 45 -10.88 7.11 0.30
CA MET A 45 -12.18 6.46 0.38
C MET A 45 -12.71 6.54 1.80
N LYS A 46 -14.02 6.71 1.96
CA LYS A 46 -14.73 6.52 3.22
C LYS A 46 -14.99 5.03 3.48
N GLU A 47 -15.33 4.69 4.72
CA GLU A 47 -15.72 3.34 5.11
C GLU A 47 -16.93 2.79 4.31
N ASP A 48 -17.82 3.66 3.83
CA ASP A 48 -18.96 3.29 2.99
C ASP A 48 -18.61 3.04 1.51
N GLY A 49 -17.33 3.17 1.14
CA GLY A 49 -16.83 3.01 -0.22
C GLY A 49 -16.89 4.28 -1.08
N THR A 50 -17.36 5.40 -0.55
CA THR A 50 -17.38 6.67 -1.27
C THR A 50 -15.96 7.18 -1.49
N VAL A 51 -15.59 7.42 -2.75
CA VAL A 51 -14.33 8.10 -3.10
C VAL A 51 -14.49 9.60 -2.88
N THR A 52 -13.64 10.19 -2.04
CA THR A 52 -13.65 11.63 -1.73
C THR A 52 -12.61 12.41 -2.52
N ASP A 53 -11.49 11.77 -2.86
CA ASP A 53 -10.46 12.36 -3.71
C ASP A 53 -9.67 11.27 -4.44
N SER A 54 -8.99 11.63 -5.53
CA SER A 54 -8.13 10.69 -6.25
C SER A 54 -7.00 11.38 -7.00
N ILE A 55 -5.87 10.71 -7.10
CA ILE A 55 -4.72 11.14 -7.88
C ILE A 55 -4.18 10.00 -8.73
N ARG A 56 -3.84 10.30 -9.98
CA ARG A 56 -3.17 9.37 -10.90
C ARG A 56 -1.71 9.74 -11.04
N LEU A 57 -0.86 8.72 -10.97
CA LEU A 57 0.58 8.87 -10.87
C LEU A 57 1.26 7.88 -11.81
N ASN A 58 2.18 8.38 -12.62
CA ASN A 58 2.98 7.57 -13.51
C ASN A 58 4.14 6.93 -12.76
N THR A 59 4.40 5.68 -13.11
CA THR A 59 5.45 4.85 -12.55
C THR A 59 6.54 4.61 -13.59
N THR A 60 7.73 4.27 -13.10
CA THR A 60 8.91 3.88 -13.91
C THR A 60 8.99 2.36 -14.13
N VAL A 61 8.14 1.61 -13.42
CA VAL A 61 8.00 0.15 -13.50
C VAL A 61 6.54 -0.20 -13.76
N HIS A 62 6.27 -1.41 -14.24
CA HIS A 62 4.90 -1.88 -14.47
C HIS A 62 4.11 -1.93 -13.15
N ALA A 63 2.93 -1.32 -13.14
CA ALA A 63 2.14 -1.08 -11.94
C ALA A 63 1.62 -2.38 -11.32
N ASP A 64 1.11 -3.31 -12.13
CA ASP A 64 0.58 -4.60 -11.66
C ASP A 64 1.69 -5.46 -11.05
N ASP A 65 2.86 -5.51 -11.70
CA ASP A 65 4.01 -6.27 -11.19
C ASP A 65 4.47 -5.74 -9.82
N TRP A 66 4.44 -4.43 -9.64
CA TRP A 66 4.79 -3.82 -8.37
C TRP A 66 3.72 -4.07 -7.29
N LEU A 67 2.44 -3.88 -7.61
CA LEU A 67 1.33 -4.13 -6.70
C LEU A 67 1.31 -5.58 -6.22
N ASN A 68 1.49 -6.54 -7.14
CA ASN A 68 1.55 -7.96 -6.81
C ASN A 68 2.71 -8.28 -5.86
N LYS A 69 3.87 -7.63 -6.03
CA LYS A 69 5.02 -7.78 -5.12
C LYS A 69 4.73 -7.23 -3.73
N VAL A 70 4.08 -6.06 -3.65
CA VAL A 70 3.71 -5.45 -2.36
C VAL A 70 2.71 -6.34 -1.62
N VAL A 71 1.68 -6.85 -2.31
CA VAL A 71 0.71 -7.78 -1.72
C VAL A 71 1.40 -9.07 -1.24
N ALA A 72 2.31 -9.62 -2.04
CA ALA A 72 3.07 -10.81 -1.65
C ALA A 72 3.96 -10.58 -0.42
N GLN A 73 4.58 -9.40 -0.31
CA GLN A 73 5.40 -9.02 0.85
C GLN A 73 4.54 -8.95 2.12
N LEU A 74 3.41 -8.22 2.07
CA LEU A 74 2.48 -8.11 3.21
C LEU A 74 1.98 -9.49 3.66
N ASN A 75 1.59 -10.36 2.72
CA ASN A 75 1.16 -11.72 3.04
C ASN A 75 2.28 -12.59 3.63
N SER A 76 3.54 -12.35 3.23
CA SER A 76 4.70 -13.07 3.77
C SER A 76 5.12 -12.59 5.16
N GLU A 77 4.88 -11.31 5.48
CA GLU A 77 5.14 -10.74 6.80
C GLU A 77 4.13 -11.29 7.84
N ASP A 78 2.88 -11.52 7.45
CA ASP A 78 1.84 -12.11 8.31
C ASP A 78 2.16 -13.59 8.64
N ALA A 79 2.63 -14.35 7.64
CA ALA A 79 3.06 -15.74 7.81
C ALA A 79 4.33 -15.91 8.68
N GLY A 80 5.04 -14.84 9.00
CA GLY A 80 6.29 -14.87 9.76
C GLY A 80 6.12 -14.82 11.29
N ASN A 81 4.90 -14.64 11.81
CA ASN A 81 4.68 -14.40 13.24
C ASN A 81 4.23 -15.64 14.05
N GLU A 82 4.28 -16.85 13.46
CA GLU A 82 3.98 -18.13 14.15
C GLU A 82 5.17 -18.67 14.99
N ASN A 83 5.93 -17.82 15.68
CA ASN A 83 6.93 -18.28 16.64
C ASN A 83 6.78 -17.60 18.01
N VAL A 84 5.63 -17.77 18.64
CA VAL A 84 5.57 -17.82 20.11
C VAL A 84 5.55 -19.30 20.48
N THR A 85 6.75 -19.89 20.53
CA THR A 85 6.94 -21.17 21.20
C THR A 85 6.60 -20.97 22.68
N CYS A 86 5.36 -21.30 23.06
CA CYS A 86 5.00 -21.53 24.43
C CYS A 86 5.63 -22.87 24.82
N GLU A 87 6.91 -22.87 25.21
CA GLU A 87 7.51 -24.04 25.86
C GLU A 87 6.76 -24.26 27.17
N SER A 88 5.71 -25.07 27.10
CA SER A 88 5.11 -25.71 28.27
C SER A 88 6.14 -26.68 28.81
N ASN A 89 7.05 -26.19 29.65
CA ASN A 89 7.83 -27.03 30.54
C ASN A 89 6.90 -27.58 31.64
N VAL A 90 6.02 -28.52 31.28
CA VAL A 90 5.48 -29.48 32.22
C VAL A 90 6.49 -30.61 32.28
N GLY A 91 7.54 -30.37 33.06
CA GLY A 91 8.46 -31.40 33.52
C GLY A 91 7.81 -32.14 34.67
N ASP A 92 7.36 -33.36 34.39
CA ASP A 92 6.89 -34.35 35.34
C ASP A 92 8.10 -34.94 36.10
N LYS A 93 8.19 -34.69 37.42
CA LYS A 93 8.58 -35.69 38.44
C LYS A 93 8.37 -35.22 39.87
#